data_AF-X1LCF6-F1
#
_entry.id   AF-X1LCF6-F1
#
_cell.length_a   1.000
_cell.length_b   1.000
_cell.length_c   1.000
_cell.angle_alpha   90.00
_cell.angle_beta   90.00
_cell.angle_gamma   90.00
#
_symmetry.space_group_name_H-M   'P 1'
#
loop_
_entity.id
_entity.type
_entity.pdbx_description
1 polymer ?
#
loop_
_entity_poly.entity_id
_entity_poly.type
_entity_poly.pdbx_seq_one_letter_code
_entity_poly.pdbx_strand_id
1 'polypeptide(L)'
;SFKINYLDYQARFLKEHPEYNKYWTNAKEAHNEYLQIGAEIGLFALGIILIIILKLYSLSINILKKEIDNKRKLIYWGLLLGITSFLIHSLFTFPLHVPALGSAFFIILGLSVAYIKNIDLTVGRNKEKNKNCLINEERGKSNSFRLRLLYTILILLVMLLLIDTIVVRPYMAEVYAYQGEKYYDNGNYKESLLKYKYANKLNPFNGRVLFNLGVNYYILDIYEEAEKIFKESKKYYNDRNVYGNLGLCYMKMGDYQRAEEEFKYAIYLNLQFIQAYSDLRFFSNRILDS
;
A
#
# COMPACT_ATOMS: atom_id res chain seq x y z
N SER A 1 -3.70 -4.17 -6.36
CA SER A 1 -4.32 -3.50 -5.22
C SER A 1 -5.20 -4.46 -4.44
N PHE A 2 -5.22 -4.37 -3.10
CA PHE A 2 -6.20 -5.08 -2.29
C PHE A 2 -7.59 -4.49 -2.53
N LYS A 3 -8.63 -5.34 -2.62
CA LYS A 3 -10.00 -4.88 -2.77
C LYS A 3 -10.44 -4.18 -1.48
N ILE A 4 -10.72 -2.89 -1.55
CA ILE A 4 -11.24 -2.12 -0.42
C ILE A 4 -12.70 -2.53 -0.20
N ASN A 5 -12.94 -3.38 0.80
CA ASN A 5 -14.29 -3.82 1.16
C ASN A 5 -15.02 -2.84 2.08
N TYR A 6 -14.34 -1.81 2.57
CA TYR A 6 -14.91 -0.81 3.48
C TYR A 6 -16.21 -0.21 2.93
N LEU A 7 -16.29 0.05 1.62
CA LEU A 7 -17.48 0.63 1.00
C LEU A 7 -18.71 -0.29 1.11
N ASP A 8 -18.55 -1.61 1.06
CA ASP A 8 -19.67 -2.55 1.24
C ASP A 8 -20.11 -2.62 2.72
N TYR A 9 -19.19 -2.48 3.67
CA TYR A 9 -19.54 -2.38 5.09
C TYR A 9 -20.22 -1.05 5.40
N GLN A 10 -19.69 0.04 4.86
CA GLN A 10 -20.26 1.37 5.00
C GLN A 10 -21.67 1.43 4.39
N ALA A 11 -21.86 0.88 3.19
CA ALA A 11 -23.16 0.78 2.54
C ALA A 11 -24.18 0.01 3.40
N ARG A 12 -23.79 -1.12 4.00
CA ARG A 12 -24.65 -1.87 4.95
C ARG A 12 -25.02 -1.02 6.16
N PHE A 13 -24.03 -0.40 6.78
CA PHE A 13 -24.24 0.43 7.97
C PHE A 13 -25.18 1.62 7.68
N LEU A 14 -24.94 2.35 6.59
CA LEU A 14 -25.76 3.52 6.22
C LEU A 14 -27.18 3.14 5.80
N LYS A 15 -27.39 1.91 5.31
CA LYS A 15 -28.75 1.39 5.03
C LYS A 15 -29.56 1.19 6.31
N GLU A 16 -28.92 0.77 7.40
CA GLU A 16 -29.56 0.60 8.71
C GLU A 16 -29.63 1.91 9.51
N HIS A 17 -28.72 2.85 9.25
CA HIS A 17 -28.55 4.11 9.97
C HIS A 17 -28.49 5.33 9.03
N PRO A 18 -29.60 5.68 8.35
CA PRO A 18 -29.63 6.73 7.33
C PRO A 18 -29.30 8.14 7.88
N GLU A 19 -29.47 8.38 9.18
CA GLU A 19 -29.12 9.63 9.85
C GLU A 19 -27.62 9.97 9.78
N TYR A 20 -26.77 8.97 9.55
CA TYR A 20 -25.32 9.13 9.39
C TYR A 20 -24.89 9.50 7.97
N ASN A 21 -25.80 9.52 7.00
CA ASN A 21 -25.47 9.90 5.62
C ASN A 21 -24.83 11.31 5.52
N LYS A 22 -25.16 12.22 6.44
CA LYS A 22 -24.56 13.58 6.48
C LYS A 22 -23.09 13.61 6.93
N TYR A 23 -22.61 12.55 7.58
CA TYR A 23 -21.23 12.41 8.05
C TYR A 23 -20.38 11.55 7.12
N TRP A 24 -20.89 11.29 5.91
CA TRP A 24 -20.18 10.56 4.87
C TRP A 24 -18.85 11.25 4.55
N THR A 25 -17.76 10.66 5.04
CA THR A 25 -16.39 11.11 4.78
C THR A 25 -15.54 9.91 4.37
N ASN A 26 -14.63 10.12 3.42
CA ASN A 26 -13.67 9.12 3.00
C ASN A 26 -12.57 8.98 4.07
N ALA A 27 -12.82 8.19 5.11
CA ALA A 27 -11.76 7.79 6.03
C ALA A 27 -10.85 6.79 5.32
N LYS A 28 -9.67 7.25 4.87
CA LYS A 28 -8.71 6.41 4.14
C LYS A 28 -7.83 5.56 5.07
N GLU A 29 -7.48 6.10 6.24
CA GLU A 29 -6.51 5.51 7.16
C GLU A 29 -7.06 5.49 8.59
N ALA A 30 -6.76 4.43 9.34
CA ALA A 30 -6.93 4.44 10.78
C ALA A 30 -5.85 5.35 11.41
N HIS A 31 -6.24 6.14 12.40
CA HIS A 31 -5.30 6.92 13.23
C HIS A 31 -4.55 6.01 14.23
N ASN A 32 -4.02 4.89 13.76
CA ASN A 32 -3.22 3.92 14.52
C ASN A 32 -2.52 2.96 13.56
N GLU A 33 -1.19 3.06 13.48
CA GLU A 33 -0.36 2.27 12.57
C GLU A 33 -0.52 0.75 12.80
N TYR A 34 -0.62 0.31 14.06
CA TYR A 34 -0.73 -1.12 14.39
C TYR A 34 -2.08 -1.71 14.02
N LEU A 35 -3.16 -0.97 14.26
CA LEU A 35 -4.50 -1.36 13.83
C LEU A 35 -4.60 -1.36 12.31
N GLN A 36 -4.00 -0.38 11.64
CA GLN A 36 -3.93 -0.33 10.18
C GLN A 36 -3.22 -1.57 9.63
N ILE A 37 -2.02 -1.87 10.10
CA ILE A 37 -1.27 -3.07 9.71
C ILE A 37 -2.07 -4.35 9.97
N GLY A 38 -2.70 -4.45 11.15
CA GLY A 38 -3.52 -5.60 11.51
C GLY A 38 -4.74 -5.77 10.61
N ALA A 39 -5.36 -4.67 10.19
CA ALA A 39 -6.53 -4.68 9.31
C ALA A 39 -6.17 -4.92 7.84
N GLU A 40 -5.09 -4.33 7.35
CA GLU A 40 -4.68 -4.39 5.94
C GLU A 40 -3.88 -5.63 5.59
N ILE A 41 -2.89 -5.97 6.43
CA ILE A 41 -1.93 -7.04 6.17
C ILE A 41 -2.30 -8.30 6.97
N GLY A 42 -3.03 -8.14 8.08
CA GLY A 42 -3.52 -9.22 8.91
C GLY A 42 -2.76 -9.41 10.22
N LEU A 43 -3.36 -10.18 11.13
CA LEU A 43 -2.84 -10.45 12.48
C LEU A 43 -1.45 -11.11 12.48
N PHE A 44 -1.13 -11.88 11.44
CA PHE A 44 0.18 -12.52 11.32
C PHE A 44 1.31 -11.49 11.13
N ALA A 45 1.11 -10.51 10.23
CA ALA A 45 2.08 -9.45 9.99
C ALA A 45 2.24 -8.55 11.23
N LEU A 46 1.13 -8.22 11.89
CA LEU A 46 1.14 -7.52 13.16
C LEU A 46 1.97 -8.28 14.21
N GLY A 47 1.80 -9.60 14.31
CA GLY A 47 2.58 -10.47 15.19
C GLY A 47 4.09 -10.41 14.93
N ILE A 48 4.51 -10.45 13.66
CA ILE A 48 5.92 -10.33 13.27
C ILE A 48 6.50 -8.99 13.72
N ILE A 49 5.80 -7.89 13.49
CA ILE A 49 6.26 -6.54 13.86
C ILE A 49 6.41 -6.42 15.38
N LEU A 50 5.44 -6.93 16.15
CA LEU A 50 5.53 -6.97 17.60
C LEU A 50 6.73 -7.79 18.09
N ILE A 51 7.00 -8.94 17.48
CA ILE A 51 8.18 -9.77 17.81
C ILE A 51 9.47 -9.00 17.52
N ILE A 52 9.57 -8.30 16.40
CA ILE A 52 10.75 -7.48 16.06
C ILE A 52 10.97 -6.38 17.11
N ILE A 53 9.90 -5.67 17.50
CA ILE A 53 9.96 -4.63 18.54
C ILE A 53 10.41 -5.23 19.88
N LEU A 54 9.79 -6.34 20.31
CA LEU A 54 10.17 -7.02 21.56
C LEU A 54 11.63 -7.50 21.54
N LYS A 55 12.09 -8.01 20.39
CA LYS A 55 13.48 -8.48 20.25
C LYS A 55 14.47 -7.31 20.26
N LEU A 56 14.12 -6.18 19.65
CA LEU A 56 14.89 -4.95 19.73
C LEU A 56 15.08 -4.53 21.18
N TYR A 57 14.00 -4.41 21.96
CA TYR A 57 14.09 -4.01 23.37
C TYR A 57 14.85 -5.03 24.23
N SER A 58 14.64 -6.33 24.01
CA SER A 58 15.39 -7.38 24.71
C SER A 58 16.91 -7.27 24.48
N LEU A 59 17.34 -7.07 23.23
CA LEU A 59 18.74 -6.86 22.88
C LEU A 59 19.28 -5.58 23.53
N SER A 60 18.46 -4.53 23.50
CA SER A 60 18.81 -3.20 24.02
C SER A 60 19.09 -3.21 25.52
N ILE A 61 18.21 -3.85 26.29
CA ILE A 61 18.36 -4.00 27.74
C ILE A 61 19.62 -4.80 28.08
N ASN A 62 19.88 -5.89 27.34
CA ASN A 62 21.05 -6.73 27.57
C ASN A 62 22.37 -5.98 27.36
N ILE A 63 22.42 -5.05 26.41
CA ILE A 63 23.61 -4.26 26.10
C ILE A 63 23.80 -3.14 27.12
N LEU A 64 22.72 -2.44 27.48
CA LEU A 64 22.76 -1.42 28.54
C LEU A 64 23.28 -1.97 29.87
N LYS A 65 22.97 -3.23 30.18
CA LYS A 65 23.50 -3.93 31.36
C LYS A 65 25.00 -4.25 31.25
N LYS A 66 25.52 -4.51 30.04
CA LYS A 66 26.92 -4.90 29.79
C LYS A 66 27.85 -3.70 29.63
N GLU A 67 27.36 -2.59 29.10
CA GLU A 67 28.16 -1.40 28.85
C GLU A 67 28.62 -0.78 30.17
N ILE A 68 29.86 -0.30 30.21
CA ILE A 68 30.46 0.31 31.41
C ILE A 68 30.56 1.83 31.22
N ASP A 69 30.77 2.29 29.99
CA ASP A 69 30.98 3.70 29.68
C ASP A 69 29.66 4.50 29.70
N ASN A 70 29.57 5.45 30.63
CA ASN A 70 28.39 6.30 30.79
C ASN A 70 28.08 7.17 29.57
N LYS A 71 29.10 7.64 28.82
CA LYS A 71 28.86 8.44 27.60
C LYS A 71 28.19 7.61 26.52
N ARG A 72 28.61 6.35 26.35
CA ARG A 72 28.02 5.43 25.37
C ARG A 72 26.60 5.02 25.75
N LYS A 73 26.36 4.78 27.04
CA LYS A 73 25.01 4.55 27.56
C LYS A 73 24.08 5.70 27.22
N LEU A 74 24.50 6.95 27.42
CA LEU A 74 23.68 8.12 27.13
C LEU A 74 23.31 8.24 25.65
N ILE A 75 24.28 8.06 24.75
CA ILE A 75 24.02 8.08 23.29
C ILE A 75 23.00 7.00 22.93
N TYR A 76 23.20 5.79 23.45
CA TYR A 76 22.32 4.67 23.15
C TYR A 76 20.91 4.85 23.74
N TRP A 77 20.80 5.42 24.95
CA TRP A 77 19.52 5.82 25.53
C TRP A 77 18.80 6.85 24.67
N GLY A 78 19.52 7.85 24.14
CA GLY A 78 18.93 8.84 23.22
C GLY A 78 18.34 8.19 21.96
N LEU A 79 19.07 7.26 21.35
CA LEU A 79 18.60 6.51 20.18
C LEU A 79 17.36 5.65 20.51
N LEU A 80 17.37 4.94 21.64
CA LEU A 80 16.23 4.14 22.10
C LEU A 80 15.00 4.97 22.43
N LEU A 81 15.18 6.14 23.04
CA LEU A 81 14.09 7.07 23.32
C LEU A 81 13.50 7.62 22.01
N GLY A 82 14.33 7.89 21.01
CA GLY A 82 13.86 8.27 19.67
C GLY A 82 12.97 7.18 19.03
N ILE A 83 13.41 5.92 19.08
CA ILE A 83 12.61 4.77 18.61
C ILE A 83 11.31 4.65 19.42
N THR A 84 11.41 4.74 20.74
CA THR A 84 10.24 4.60 21.64
C THR A 84 9.23 5.72 21.40
N SER A 85 9.69 6.96 21.26
CA SER A 85 8.85 8.11 20.94
C SER A 85 8.11 7.91 19.62
N PHE A 86 8.80 7.42 18.58
CA PHE A 86 8.20 7.10 17.29
C PHE A 86 7.14 5.99 17.39
N LEU A 87 7.44 4.90 18.11
CA LEU A 87 6.52 3.77 18.31
C LEU A 87 5.27 4.18 19.11
N ILE A 88 5.40 5.07 20.10
CA ILE A 88 4.28 5.64 20.84
C ILE A 88 3.46 6.56 19.95
N HIS A 89 4.11 7.43 19.16
CA HIS A 89 3.41 8.30 18.22
C HIS A 89 2.57 7.48 17.22
N SER A 90 3.09 6.33 16.78
CA SER A 90 2.42 5.37 15.89
C SER A 90 1.14 4.74 16.50
N LEU A 91 0.88 4.86 17.80
CA LEU A 91 -0.39 4.43 18.42
C LEU A 91 -1.55 5.38 18.09
N PHE A 92 -1.24 6.65 17.79
CA PHE A 92 -2.22 7.72 17.61
C PHE A 92 -2.25 8.24 16.17
N THR A 93 -1.24 7.90 15.36
CA THR A 93 -1.06 8.37 13.98
C THR A 93 -0.43 7.27 13.12
N PHE A 94 -0.18 7.58 11.84
CA PHE A 94 0.38 6.68 10.83
C PHE A 94 1.74 7.17 10.28
N PRO A 95 2.77 7.39 11.13
CA PRO A 95 4.00 8.05 10.69
C PRO A 95 4.82 7.22 9.69
N LEU A 96 4.62 5.90 9.58
CA LEU A 96 5.34 5.09 8.58
C LEU A 96 4.82 5.31 7.16
N HIS A 97 3.60 5.82 7.01
CA HIS A 97 3.02 6.18 5.70
C HIS A 97 3.59 7.48 5.15
N VAL A 98 4.28 8.27 5.99
CA VAL A 98 4.99 9.49 5.57
C VAL A 98 6.45 9.13 5.28
N PRO A 99 6.91 9.16 4.02
CA PRO A 99 8.24 8.66 3.64
C PRO A 99 9.39 9.30 4.43
N ALA A 100 9.31 10.59 4.73
CA ALA A 100 10.32 11.30 5.51
C ALA A 100 10.44 10.77 6.94
N LEU A 101 9.31 10.55 7.60
CA LEU A 101 9.25 10.04 8.97
C LEU A 101 9.67 8.57 9.04
N GLY A 102 9.17 7.74 8.12
CA GLY A 102 9.59 6.35 8.00
C GLY A 102 11.10 6.22 7.75
N SER A 103 11.66 7.06 6.87
CA SER A 103 13.11 7.07 6.61
C SER A 103 13.91 7.44 7.86
N ALA A 104 13.49 8.48 8.59
CA ALA A 104 14.14 8.88 9.84
C ALA A 104 14.12 7.75 10.87
N PHE A 105 12.99 7.05 11.01
CA PHE A 105 12.86 5.89 11.90
C PHE A 105 13.87 4.79 11.55
N PHE A 106 13.97 4.39 10.29
CA PHE A 106 14.91 3.34 9.87
C PHE A 106 16.38 3.77 10.00
N ILE A 107 16.69 5.06 9.81
CA ILE A 107 18.04 5.60 10.07
C ILE A 107 18.39 5.46 11.55
N ILE A 108 17.51 5.90 12.47
CA ILE A 108 17.73 5.81 13.92
C ILE A 108 17.86 4.34 14.35
N LEU A 109 17.01 3.46 13.81
CA LEU A 109 17.08 2.02 14.05
C LEU A 109 18.42 1.43 13.58
N GLY A 110 18.85 1.76 12.36
CA GLY A 110 20.12 1.31 11.80
C GLY A 110 21.33 1.81 12.59
N LEU A 111 21.34 3.08 12.99
CA LEU A 111 22.36 3.65 13.86
C LEU A 111 22.40 2.94 15.22
N SER A 112 21.24 2.64 15.79
CA SER A 112 21.13 1.88 17.04
C SER A 112 21.78 0.51 16.93
N VAL A 113 21.47 -0.25 15.87
CA VAL A 113 22.04 -1.59 15.62
C VAL A 113 23.55 -1.52 15.34
N ALA A 114 24.02 -0.54 14.58
CA ALA A 114 25.44 -0.33 14.32
C ALA A 114 26.21 -0.02 15.63
N TYR A 115 25.62 0.81 16.48
CA TYR A 115 26.18 1.17 17.78
C TYR A 115 26.27 -0.03 18.71
N ILE A 116 25.19 -0.82 18.80
CA ILE A 116 25.11 -2.10 19.53
C ILE A 116 26.25 -3.02 19.12
N LYS A 117 26.45 -3.23 17.81
CA LYS A 117 27.49 -4.13 17.30
C LYS A 117 28.89 -3.67 17.69
N ASN A 118 29.14 -2.37 17.70
CA ASN A 118 30.42 -1.81 18.12
C ASN A 118 30.67 -2.08 19.62
N ILE A 119 29.65 -1.89 20.46
CA ILE A 119 29.73 -2.19 21.90
C ILE A 119 30.01 -3.68 22.15
N ASP A 120 29.30 -4.58 21.48
CA ASP A 120 29.48 -6.02 21.70
C ASP A 120 30.90 -6.47 21.27
N LEU A 121 31.47 -5.85 20.22
CA LEU A 121 32.86 -6.05 19.80
C LEU A 121 33.88 -5.50 20.81
N THR A 122 33.64 -4.33 21.41
CA THR A 122 34.56 -3.76 22.41
C THR A 122 34.51 -4.52 23.73
N VAL A 123 33.32 -4.92 24.19
CA VAL A 123 33.13 -5.77 25.37
C VAL A 123 33.72 -7.16 25.15
N GLY A 124 33.54 -7.73 23.95
CA GLY A 124 34.16 -8.99 23.53
C GLY A 124 35.69 -8.92 23.53
N ARG A 125 36.27 -7.88 22.90
CA ARG A 125 37.72 -7.63 22.92
C ARG A 125 38.28 -7.44 24.32
N ASN A 126 37.58 -6.75 25.22
CA ASN A 126 38.02 -6.58 26.61
C ASN A 126 37.99 -7.90 27.41
N LYS A 127 37.06 -8.81 27.07
CA LYS A 127 37.05 -10.17 27.64
C LYS A 127 38.12 -11.07 27.03
N GLU A 128 38.40 -10.96 25.73
CA GLU A 128 39.45 -11.72 25.04
C GLU A 128 40.87 -11.26 25.37
N LYS A 129 41.10 -9.95 25.59
CA LYS A 129 42.38 -9.41 26.09
C LYS A 129 42.74 -9.97 27.47
N ASN A 130 41.75 -10.40 28.24
CA ASN A 130 41.93 -11.11 29.51
C ASN A 130 42.00 -12.63 29.38
N LYS A 131 41.80 -13.21 28.20
CA LYS A 131 41.74 -14.67 28.02
C LYS A 131 42.84 -15.28 27.16
N ASN A 132 43.30 -14.65 26.07
CA ASN A 132 44.26 -15.30 25.16
C ASN A 132 45.35 -14.29 24.71
N CYS A 133 46.68 -14.44 24.82
CA CYS A 133 47.57 -15.59 24.96
C CYS A 133 46.94 -16.92 24.55
N LEU A 134 47.03 -17.21 23.25
CA LEU A 134 46.85 -18.50 22.59
C LEU A 134 45.79 -18.48 21.47
N ILE A 135 46.38 -18.70 20.29
CA ILE A 135 45.85 -19.40 19.11
C ILE A 135 45.19 -18.53 18.05
N ASN A 136 46.03 -18.27 17.05
CA ASN A 136 45.67 -18.06 15.66
C ASN A 136 44.90 -19.27 15.12
N GLU A 137 43.71 -19.02 14.56
CA GLU A 137 43.10 -19.90 13.58
C GLU A 137 42.68 -19.08 12.35
N GLU A 138 43.63 -18.91 11.44
CA GLU A 138 43.36 -18.46 10.08
C GLU A 138 43.46 -19.64 9.12
N ARG A 139 42.38 -20.41 8.96
CA ARG A 139 42.20 -21.33 7.81
C ARG A 139 40.74 -21.79 7.73
N GLY A 140 39.87 -20.88 7.29
CA GLY A 140 38.43 -21.15 7.05
C GLY A 140 37.61 -19.96 6.56
N LYS A 141 38.19 -18.74 6.55
CA LYS A 141 37.49 -17.50 6.19
C LYS A 141 37.18 -17.33 4.69
N SER A 142 37.93 -17.98 3.79
CA SER A 142 37.83 -17.70 2.34
C SER A 142 36.53 -18.21 1.70
N ASN A 143 36.11 -19.45 1.99
CA ASN A 143 34.84 -19.99 1.47
C ASN A 143 33.63 -19.28 2.11
N SER A 144 33.66 -19.00 3.41
CA SER A 144 32.57 -18.29 4.09
C SER A 144 32.41 -16.85 3.61
N PHE A 145 33.50 -16.16 3.25
CA PHE A 145 33.44 -14.83 2.66
C PHE A 145 32.83 -14.83 1.26
N ARG A 146 33.26 -15.74 0.36
CA ARG A 146 32.70 -15.87 -0.99
C ARG A 146 31.21 -16.21 -0.98
N LEU A 147 30.80 -17.12 -0.09
CA LEU A 147 29.39 -17.47 0.12
C LEU A 147 28.57 -16.27 0.65
N ARG A 148 29.07 -15.54 1.66
CA ARG A 148 28.39 -14.34 2.16
C ARG A 148 28.26 -13.27 1.07
N LEU A 149 29.32 -13.04 0.31
CA LEU A 149 29.32 -12.09 -0.81
C LEU A 149 28.26 -12.48 -1.84
N LEU A 150 28.20 -13.77 -2.21
CA LEU A 150 27.20 -14.29 -3.15
C LEU A 150 25.77 -14.11 -2.63
N TYR A 151 25.51 -14.43 -1.35
CA TYR A 151 24.19 -14.17 -0.74
C TYR A 151 23.84 -12.69 -0.68
N THR A 152 24.81 -11.80 -0.38
CA THR A 152 24.54 -10.35 -0.37
C THR A 152 24.21 -9.83 -1.77
N ILE A 153 24.91 -10.29 -2.81
CA ILE A 153 24.62 -9.93 -4.20
C ILE A 153 23.24 -10.44 -4.60
N LEU A 154 22.90 -11.69 -4.23
CA LEU A 154 21.59 -12.27 -4.50
C LEU A 154 20.48 -11.47 -3.83
N ILE A 155 20.63 -11.10 -2.55
CA ILE A 155 19.66 -10.28 -1.83
C ILE A 155 19.50 -8.91 -2.49
N LEU A 156 20.59 -8.25 -2.88
CA LEU A 156 20.53 -6.96 -3.56
C LEU A 156 19.83 -7.06 -4.91
N LEU A 157 20.09 -8.12 -5.68
CA LEU A 157 19.42 -8.36 -6.95
C LEU A 157 17.92 -8.61 -6.77
N VAL A 158 17.54 -9.42 -5.78
CA VAL A 158 16.13 -9.63 -5.41
C VAL A 158 15.49 -8.31 -4.96
N MET A 159 16.15 -7.50 -4.14
CA MET A 159 15.65 -6.19 -3.72
C MET A 159 15.44 -5.25 -4.91
N LEU A 160 16.38 -5.20 -5.87
CA LEU A 160 16.25 -4.39 -7.08
C LEU A 160 15.05 -4.83 -7.91
N LEU A 161 14.85 -6.14 -8.09
CA LEU A 161 13.68 -6.66 -8.79
C LEU A 161 12.38 -6.31 -8.06
N LEU A 162 12.34 -6.45 -6.73
CA LEU A 162 11.18 -6.09 -5.92
C LEU A 162 10.86 -4.59 -6.04
N ILE A 163 11.87 -3.72 -5.96
CA ILE A 163 11.70 -2.27 -6.12
C ILE A 163 11.16 -1.93 -7.51
N ASP A 164 11.68 -2.55 -8.58
CA ASP A 164 11.15 -2.36 -9.93
C ASP A 164 9.66 -2.71 -9.99
N THR A 165 9.30 -3.90 -9.48
CA THR A 165 7.93 -4.41 -9.58
C THR A 165 6.92 -3.71 -8.66
N ILE A 166 7.32 -3.36 -7.44
CA ILE A 166 6.43 -2.84 -6.40
C ILE A 166 6.37 -1.31 -6.44
N VAL A 167 7.46 -0.65 -6.86
CA VAL A 167 7.58 0.82 -6.76
C VAL A 167 7.69 1.45 -8.14
N VAL A 168 8.69 1.09 -8.94
CA VAL A 168 9.01 1.82 -10.18
C VAL A 168 7.89 1.67 -11.22
N ARG A 169 7.45 0.43 -11.50
CA ARG A 169 6.38 0.20 -12.48
C ARG A 169 5.06 0.84 -12.07
N PRO A 170 4.56 0.69 -10.82
CA PRO A 170 3.36 1.39 -10.38
C PRO A 170 3.48 2.91 -10.43
N TYR A 171 4.64 3.47 -10.04
CA TYR A 171 4.88 4.91 -10.12
C TYR A 171 4.83 5.41 -11.56
N MET A 172 5.52 4.73 -12.49
CA MET A 172 5.46 5.09 -13.91
C MET A 172 4.04 4.94 -14.46
N ALA A 173 3.29 3.91 -14.06
CA ALA A 173 1.89 3.76 -14.45
C ALA A 173 1.06 4.99 -14.07
N GLU A 174 1.20 5.51 -12.85
CA GLU A 174 0.51 6.74 -12.40
C GLU A 174 0.93 7.96 -13.22
N VAL A 175 2.22 8.10 -13.55
CA VAL A 175 2.70 9.20 -14.41
C VAL A 175 2.03 9.16 -15.79
N TYR A 176 1.95 7.99 -16.41
CA TYR A 176 1.27 7.84 -17.71
C TYR A 176 -0.25 7.99 -17.59
N ALA A 177 -0.85 7.55 -16.49
CA ALA A 177 -2.27 7.76 -16.21
C ALA A 177 -2.60 9.26 -16.12
N TYR A 178 -1.77 10.03 -15.41
CA TYR A 178 -1.91 11.48 -15.32
C TYR A 178 -1.73 12.18 -16.69
N GLN A 179 -0.82 11.71 -17.53
CA GLN A 179 -0.74 12.19 -18.91
C GLN A 179 -2.02 11.86 -19.70
N GLY A 180 -2.56 10.65 -19.52
CA GLY A 180 -3.82 10.23 -20.13
C GLY A 180 -4.99 11.11 -19.72
N GLU A 181 -5.09 11.44 -18.44
CA GLU A 181 -6.07 12.39 -17.88
C GLU A 181 -5.96 13.77 -18.56
N LYS A 182 -4.75 14.32 -18.70
CA LYS A 182 -4.56 15.59 -19.43
C LYS A 182 -5.04 15.54 -20.87
N TYR A 183 -4.78 14.45 -21.60
CA TYR A 183 -5.29 14.31 -22.96
C TYR A 183 -6.81 14.16 -23.01
N TYR A 184 -7.39 13.46 -22.01
CA TYR A 184 -8.83 13.32 -21.85
C TYR A 184 -9.51 14.67 -21.63
N ASP A 185 -8.98 15.48 -20.71
CA ASP A 185 -9.53 16.81 -20.38
C ASP A 185 -9.48 17.76 -21.59
N ASN A 186 -8.48 17.59 -22.45
CA ASN A 186 -8.35 18.32 -23.72
C ASN A 186 -9.23 17.76 -24.85
N GLY A 187 -10.04 16.73 -24.59
CA GLY A 187 -10.91 16.07 -25.58
C GLY A 187 -10.17 15.15 -26.57
N ASN A 188 -8.87 14.92 -26.40
CA ASN A 188 -8.09 14.03 -27.25
C ASN A 188 -8.12 12.58 -26.71
N TYR A 189 -9.28 11.94 -26.87
CA TYR A 189 -9.55 10.61 -26.33
C TYR A 189 -8.68 9.50 -26.95
N LYS A 190 -8.22 9.64 -28.20
CA LYS A 190 -7.34 8.65 -28.84
C LYS A 190 -5.95 8.61 -28.20
N GLU A 191 -5.35 9.78 -27.97
CA GLU A 191 -4.06 9.86 -27.26
C GLU A 191 -4.22 9.45 -25.79
N SER A 192 -5.32 9.85 -25.14
CA SER A 192 -5.62 9.42 -23.78
C SER A 192 -5.69 7.89 -23.66
N LEU A 193 -6.40 7.24 -24.58
CA LEU A 193 -6.47 5.77 -24.65
C LEU A 193 -5.09 5.12 -24.74
N LEU A 194 -4.17 5.67 -25.57
CA LEU A 194 -2.82 5.13 -25.69
C LEU A 194 -2.03 5.25 -24.38
N LYS A 195 -2.13 6.39 -23.68
CA LYS A 195 -1.46 6.59 -22.38
C LYS A 195 -2.02 5.66 -21.31
N TYR A 196 -3.35 5.52 -21.23
CA TYR A 196 -3.97 4.59 -20.29
C TYR A 196 -3.67 3.12 -20.60
N LYS A 197 -3.59 2.72 -21.87
CA LYS A 197 -3.12 1.36 -22.25
C LYS A 197 -1.70 1.09 -21.77
N TYR A 198 -0.81 2.07 -21.92
CA TYR A 198 0.57 1.93 -21.46
C TYR A 198 0.66 1.88 -19.93
N ALA A 199 -0.10 2.74 -19.23
CA ALA A 199 -0.22 2.71 -17.78
C ALA A 199 -0.72 1.34 -17.29
N ASN A 200 -1.74 0.77 -17.93
CA ASN A 200 -2.26 -0.55 -17.60
C ASN A 200 -1.22 -1.66 -17.83
N LYS A 201 -0.40 -1.57 -18.89
CA LYS A 201 0.70 -2.52 -19.12
C LYS A 201 1.74 -2.50 -18.00
N LEU A 202 1.99 -1.33 -17.42
CA LEU A 202 2.94 -1.16 -16.31
C LEU A 202 2.36 -1.65 -14.98
N ASN A 203 1.07 -1.43 -14.74
CA ASN A 203 0.38 -1.86 -13.52
C ASN A 203 -1.03 -2.39 -13.84
N PRO A 204 -1.16 -3.66 -14.23
CA PRO A 204 -2.44 -4.23 -14.70
C PRO A 204 -3.47 -4.43 -13.59
N PHE A 205 -3.07 -4.30 -12.32
CA PHE A 205 -3.94 -4.51 -11.16
C PHE A 205 -4.37 -3.20 -10.51
N ASN A 206 -4.14 -2.06 -11.17
CA ASN A 206 -4.60 -0.76 -10.72
C ASN A 206 -6.01 -0.51 -11.25
N GLY A 207 -7.01 -0.79 -10.41
CA GLY A 207 -8.41 -0.63 -10.79
C GLY A 207 -8.80 0.81 -11.14
N ARG A 208 -8.13 1.85 -10.63
CA ARG A 208 -8.39 3.24 -11.05
C ARG A 208 -7.93 3.49 -12.49
N VAL A 209 -6.75 2.98 -12.85
CA VAL A 209 -6.22 3.06 -14.22
C VAL A 209 -7.11 2.28 -15.17
N LEU A 210 -7.54 1.06 -14.78
CA LEU A 210 -8.50 0.27 -15.55
C LEU A 210 -9.84 1.00 -15.71
N PHE A 211 -10.37 1.62 -14.65
CA PHE A 211 -11.60 2.41 -14.74
C PHE A 211 -11.48 3.52 -15.79
N ASN A 212 -10.44 4.36 -15.72
CA ASN A 212 -10.25 5.44 -16.70
C ASN A 212 -9.97 4.93 -18.12
N LEU A 213 -9.31 3.77 -18.26
CA LEU A 213 -9.16 3.09 -19.53
C LEU A 213 -10.51 2.65 -20.11
N GLY A 214 -11.39 2.11 -19.28
CA GLY A 214 -12.76 1.75 -19.66
C GLY A 214 -13.59 2.96 -20.09
N VAL A 215 -13.46 4.08 -19.38
CA VAL A 215 -14.12 5.36 -19.75
C VAL A 215 -13.67 5.83 -21.14
N ASN A 216 -12.38 5.73 -21.45
CA ASN A 216 -11.87 6.08 -22.78
C ASN A 216 -12.44 5.18 -23.88
N TYR A 217 -12.52 3.87 -23.65
CA TYR A 217 -13.17 2.96 -24.59
C TYR A 217 -14.65 3.29 -24.80
N TYR A 218 -15.37 3.60 -23.72
CA TYR A 218 -16.79 3.97 -23.76
C TYR A 218 -17.02 5.25 -24.58
N ILE A 219 -16.22 6.30 -24.38
CA ILE A 219 -16.35 7.57 -25.12
C ILE A 219 -16.02 7.40 -26.61
N LEU A 220 -15.14 6.46 -26.94
CA LEU A 220 -14.82 6.11 -28.32
C LEU A 220 -15.82 5.14 -28.94
N ASP A 221 -16.95 4.87 -28.27
CA ASP A 221 -18.02 3.96 -28.67
C ASP A 221 -17.57 2.50 -28.86
N ILE A 222 -16.48 2.09 -28.20
CA ILE A 222 -15.94 0.72 -28.21
C ILE A 222 -16.47 -0.02 -26.98
N TYR A 223 -17.77 -0.31 -26.98
CA TYR A 223 -18.49 -0.76 -25.78
C TYR A 223 -18.08 -2.16 -25.30
N GLU A 224 -17.77 -3.11 -26.20
CA GLU A 224 -17.38 -4.47 -25.78
C GLU A 224 -16.07 -4.48 -24.98
N GLU A 225 -15.08 -3.68 -25.40
CA GLU A 225 -13.82 -3.55 -24.65
C GLU A 225 -14.01 -2.73 -23.37
N ALA A 226 -14.87 -1.71 -23.38
CA ALA A 226 -15.22 -0.97 -22.18
C ALA A 226 -15.84 -1.90 -21.11
N GLU A 227 -16.80 -2.76 -21.49
CA GLU A 227 -17.41 -3.76 -20.60
C GLU A 227 -16.35 -4.64 -19.95
N LYS A 228 -15.45 -5.21 -20.76
CA LYS A 228 -14.39 -6.11 -20.29
C LYS A 228 -13.47 -5.41 -19.29
N ILE A 229 -13.02 -4.19 -19.61
CA ILE A 229 -12.12 -3.41 -18.76
C ILE A 229 -12.82 -2.95 -17.48
N PHE A 230 -14.09 -2.54 -17.53
CA PHE A 230 -14.84 -2.18 -16.33
C PHE A 230 -15.08 -3.40 -15.41
N LYS A 231 -15.37 -4.58 -15.98
CA LYS A 231 -15.45 -5.84 -15.21
C LYS A 231 -14.13 -6.18 -14.52
N GLU A 232 -13.01 -5.93 -15.18
CA GLU A 232 -11.69 -6.13 -14.60
C GLU A 232 -11.40 -5.09 -13.49
N SER A 233 -11.70 -3.82 -13.75
CA SER A 233 -11.61 -2.73 -12.78
C SER A 233 -12.37 -3.05 -11.49
N LYS A 234 -13.61 -3.54 -11.60
CA LYS A 234 -14.49 -3.91 -10.48
C LYS A 234 -13.85 -4.93 -9.52
N LYS A 235 -12.92 -5.78 -9.99
CA LYS A 235 -12.22 -6.74 -9.13
C LYS A 235 -11.24 -6.07 -8.16
N TYR A 236 -10.67 -4.93 -8.55
CA TYR A 236 -9.59 -4.26 -7.83
C TYR A 236 -9.99 -2.90 -7.26
N TYR A 237 -11.01 -2.25 -7.81
CA TYR A 237 -11.49 -0.94 -7.42
C TYR A 237 -13.01 -0.97 -7.24
N ASN A 238 -13.42 -1.11 -5.97
CA ASN A 238 -14.82 -1.08 -5.59
C ASN A 238 -15.27 0.38 -5.48
N ASP A 239 -15.70 1.00 -6.57
CA ASP A 239 -16.14 2.40 -6.58
C ASP A 239 -17.44 2.52 -7.38
N ARG A 240 -18.41 3.28 -6.85
CA ARG A 240 -19.73 3.48 -7.47
C ARG A 240 -19.65 3.88 -8.95
N ASN A 241 -18.63 4.64 -9.35
CA ASN A 241 -18.47 5.12 -10.71
C ASN A 241 -18.15 3.96 -11.66
N VAL A 242 -17.42 2.93 -11.19
CA VAL A 242 -17.15 1.72 -11.99
C VAL A 242 -18.45 1.00 -12.34
N TYR A 243 -19.33 0.81 -11.35
CA TYR A 243 -20.62 0.16 -11.54
C TYR A 243 -21.56 1.01 -12.40
N GLY A 244 -21.63 2.33 -12.16
CA GLY A 244 -22.44 3.25 -12.97
C GLY A 244 -22.01 3.26 -14.44
N ASN A 245 -20.71 3.34 -14.72
CA ASN A 245 -20.21 3.33 -16.11
C ASN A 245 -20.37 1.96 -16.78
N LEU A 246 -20.24 0.85 -16.03
CA LEU A 246 -20.58 -0.48 -16.56
C LEU A 246 -22.06 -0.59 -16.90
N GLY A 247 -22.95 -0.03 -16.06
CA GLY A 247 -24.39 0.08 -16.34
C GLY A 247 -24.68 0.89 -17.61
N LEU A 248 -24.03 2.04 -17.77
CA LEU A 248 -24.11 2.86 -19.00
C LEU A 248 -23.63 2.07 -20.24
N CYS A 249 -22.55 1.29 -20.09
CA CYS A 249 -22.03 0.45 -21.16
C CYS A 249 -23.06 -0.60 -21.59
N TYR A 250 -23.67 -1.30 -20.64
CA TYR A 250 -24.73 -2.27 -20.94
C TYR A 250 -25.95 -1.62 -21.61
N MET A 251 -26.33 -0.43 -21.16
CA MET A 251 -27.43 0.33 -21.78
C MET A 251 -27.13 0.66 -23.25
N LYS A 252 -25.88 1.01 -23.60
CA LYS A 252 -25.46 1.26 -24.99
C LYS A 252 -25.48 0.00 -25.85
N MET A 253 -25.21 -1.15 -25.24
CA MET A 253 -25.26 -2.47 -25.90
C MET A 253 -26.68 -3.06 -25.94
N GLY A 254 -27.68 -2.42 -25.34
CA GLY A 254 -29.07 -2.89 -25.27
C GLY A 254 -29.34 -3.95 -24.20
N ASP A 255 -28.38 -4.25 -23.33
CA ASP A 255 -28.57 -5.17 -22.21
C ASP A 255 -29.13 -4.45 -20.98
N TYR A 256 -30.43 -4.20 -21.04
CA TYR A 256 -31.14 -3.42 -20.05
C TYR A 256 -31.18 -4.07 -18.66
N GLN A 257 -31.28 -5.40 -18.61
CA GLN A 257 -31.32 -6.12 -17.33
C GLN A 257 -30.01 -5.99 -16.56
N ARG A 258 -28.87 -6.21 -17.22
CA ARG A 258 -27.56 -6.04 -16.57
C ARG A 258 -27.26 -4.58 -16.23
N ALA A 259 -27.75 -3.63 -17.03
CA ALA A 259 -27.61 -2.21 -16.72
C ALA A 259 -28.28 -1.85 -15.38
N GLU A 260 -29.52 -2.30 -15.17
CA GLU A 260 -30.28 -2.05 -13.93
C GLU A 260 -29.57 -2.59 -12.69
N GLU A 261 -29.03 -3.81 -12.77
CA GLU A 261 -28.30 -4.46 -11.68
C GLU A 261 -27.07 -3.63 -11.25
N GLU A 262 -26.27 -3.18 -12.21
CA GLU A 262 -25.07 -2.38 -11.91
C GLU A 262 -25.43 -0.99 -11.38
N PHE A 263 -26.48 -0.34 -11.90
CA PHE A 263 -26.95 0.94 -11.35
C PHE A 263 -27.47 0.83 -9.93
N LYS A 264 -28.25 -0.23 -9.61
CA LYS A 264 -28.70 -0.51 -8.24
C LYS A 264 -27.52 -0.71 -7.30
N TYR A 265 -26.47 -1.40 -7.75
CA TYR A 265 -25.26 -1.57 -6.94
C TYR A 265 -24.49 -0.25 -6.76
N ALA A 266 -24.39 0.59 -7.79
CA ALA A 266 -23.78 1.91 -7.69
C ALA A 266 -24.47 2.80 -6.64
N ILE A 267 -25.81 2.77 -6.63
CA ILE A 267 -26.66 3.45 -5.63
C ILE A 267 -26.46 2.85 -4.24
N TYR A 268 -26.36 1.52 -4.14
CA TYR A 268 -26.10 0.84 -2.88
C TYR A 268 -24.77 1.28 -2.25
N LEU A 269 -23.70 1.40 -3.05
CA LEU A 269 -22.39 1.87 -2.59
C LEU A 269 -22.40 3.35 -2.17
N ASN A 270 -23.23 4.18 -2.80
CA ASN A 270 -23.41 5.57 -2.38
C ASN A 270 -24.84 6.05 -2.66
N LEU A 271 -25.61 6.16 -1.58
CA LEU A 271 -27.00 6.62 -1.56
C LEU A 271 -27.18 8.06 -2.08
N GLN A 272 -26.11 8.86 -2.18
CA GLN A 272 -26.12 10.21 -2.75
C GLN A 272 -25.57 10.25 -4.20
N PHE A 273 -25.43 9.12 -4.88
CA PHE A 273 -24.97 9.11 -6.26
C PHE A 273 -26.06 9.55 -7.24
N ILE A 274 -26.32 10.87 -7.26
CA ILE A 274 -27.38 11.54 -8.04
C ILE A 274 -27.37 11.09 -9.51
N GLN A 275 -26.18 10.91 -10.11
CA GLN A 275 -26.04 10.49 -11.50
C GLN A 275 -26.61 9.08 -11.76
N ALA A 276 -26.36 8.10 -10.89
CA ALA A 276 -26.97 6.78 -11.07
C ALA A 276 -28.49 6.81 -10.88
N TYR A 277 -29.00 7.69 -10.00
CA TYR A 277 -30.46 7.86 -9.88
C TYR A 277 -31.08 8.45 -11.14
N SER A 278 -30.44 9.46 -11.76
CA SER A 278 -30.93 10.00 -13.03
C SER A 278 -30.87 8.98 -14.15
N ASP A 279 -29.79 8.19 -14.21
CA ASP A 279 -29.60 7.19 -15.26
C ASP A 279 -30.57 6.02 -15.09
N LEU A 280 -30.79 5.55 -13.86
CA LEU A 280 -31.77 4.50 -13.53
C LEU A 280 -33.22 4.98 -13.76
N ARG A 281 -33.54 6.24 -13.48
CA ARG A 281 -34.87 6.81 -13.75
C ARG A 281 -35.13 7.03 -15.25
N PHE A 282 -34.12 7.49 -15.98
CA PHE A 282 -34.18 7.58 -17.44
C PHE A 282 -34.42 6.19 -18.04
N PHE A 283 -33.72 5.18 -17.53
CA PHE A 283 -33.90 3.79 -17.88
C PHE A 283 -35.31 3.27 -17.61
N SER A 284 -35.84 3.47 -16.39
CA SER A 284 -37.16 2.94 -16.02
C SER A 284 -38.26 3.47 -16.94
N ASN A 285 -38.15 4.74 -17.35
CA ASN A 285 -39.09 5.33 -18.28
C ASN A 285 -38.96 4.73 -19.70
N ARG A 286 -37.73 4.49 -20.17
CA ARG A 286 -37.49 3.97 -21.52
C ARG A 286 -37.94 2.52 -21.71
N ILE A 287 -37.91 1.70 -20.65
CA ILE A 287 -38.50 0.35 -20.66
C ILE A 287 -40.02 0.40 -20.67
N LEU A 288 -40.61 1.35 -19.94
CA LEU A 288 -42.07 1.51 -19.90
C LEU A 288 -42.63 2.00 -21.25
N ASP A 289 -41.81 2.68 -22.05
CA ASP A 289 -42.16 3.20 -23.39
C ASP A 289 -41.90 2.19 -24.54
N SER A 290 -41.28 1.03 -24.27
CA SER A 290 -40.92 -0.01 -25.27
C SER A 290 -41.79 -1.26 -25.16
#